data_AF-T0KYJ5-F1
#
_entry.id   AF-T0KYJ5-F1
#
_cell.length_a   1.000
_cell.length_b   1.000
_cell.length_c   1.000
_cell.angle_alpha   90.00
_cell.angle_beta   90.00
_cell.angle_gamma   90.00
#
_symmetry.space_group_name_H-M   'P 1'
#
loop_
_entity.id
_entity.type
_entity.pdbx_description
1 polymer ?
#
loop_
_entity_poly.entity_id
_entity_poly.type
_entity_poly.pdbx_seq_one_letter_code
_entity_poly.pdbx_strand_id
1 'polypeptide(L)'
;MGITTKLVQSILYTEISLLSLLLSPAPKNIKKSILNFTTLKIFKPILHILYVIYAMIFLMFIDSVLKLTNLNSNLPNFKSISFNHNEIYHTERNFYLSGFSLYIAIIFKIFGRILINLYKEQDAIHFLKKQLNNGQSFVSTVINESGDKENEINDLKQEIKKLNKVVEGYLVVIKQYENNKDEYLRLLDKYNQLSERMRRETKKISE
;
A
#
# COMPACT_ATOMS: atom_id res chain seq x y z
N MET A 1 -30.66 -14.30 44.89
CA MET A 1 -29.59 -13.65 44.11
C MET A 1 -29.69 -12.15 44.28
N GLY A 2 -28.64 -11.52 44.80
CA GLY A 2 -28.60 -10.06 45.00
C GLY A 2 -28.58 -9.30 43.67
N ILE A 3 -29.04 -8.05 43.70
CA ILE A 3 -29.02 -7.12 42.55
C ILE A 3 -27.61 -7.00 41.95
N THR A 4 -26.58 -7.02 42.80
CA THR A 4 -25.17 -6.99 42.40
C THR A 4 -24.79 -8.20 41.53
N THR A 5 -25.20 -9.41 41.89
CA THR A 5 -24.89 -10.63 41.10
C THR A 5 -25.55 -10.63 39.73
N LYS A 6 -26.77 -10.07 39.60
CA LYS A 6 -27.45 -9.92 38.30
C LYS A 6 -26.75 -8.88 37.41
N LEU A 7 -26.23 -7.81 38.01
CA LEU A 7 -25.46 -6.78 37.31
C LEU A 7 -24.18 -7.38 36.72
N VAL A 8 -23.39 -8.11 37.53
CA VAL A 8 -22.18 -8.81 37.06
C VAL A 8 -22.51 -9.80 35.94
N GLN A 9 -23.60 -10.55 36.07
CA GLN A 9 -24.04 -11.49 35.04
C GLN A 9 -24.40 -10.78 33.72
N SER A 10 -25.08 -9.64 33.79
CA SER A 10 -25.42 -8.83 32.60
C SER A 10 -24.16 -8.31 31.90
N ILE A 11 -23.17 -7.84 32.67
CA ILE A 11 -21.89 -7.39 32.14
C ILE A 11 -21.18 -8.55 31.43
N LEU A 12 -21.09 -9.70 32.09
CA LEU A 12 -20.45 -10.89 31.53
C LEU A 12 -21.07 -11.30 30.18
N TYR A 13 -22.40 -11.37 30.08
CA TYR A 13 -23.05 -11.70 28.81
C TYR A 13 -22.81 -10.65 27.73
N THR A 14 -22.77 -9.38 28.11
CA THR A 14 -22.45 -8.29 27.18
C THR A 14 -21.01 -8.43 26.67
N GLU A 15 -20.06 -8.73 27.55
CA GLU A 15 -18.65 -8.95 27.19
C GLU A 15 -18.48 -10.15 26.27
N ILE A 16 -19.10 -11.28 26.59
CA ILE A 16 -19.05 -12.50 25.76
C ILE A 16 -19.64 -12.23 24.38
N SER A 17 -20.79 -11.54 24.31
CA SER A 17 -21.43 -11.20 23.04
C SER A 17 -20.56 -10.26 22.21
N LEU A 18 -19.97 -9.25 22.83
CA LEU A 18 -19.10 -8.28 22.17
C LEU A 18 -17.81 -8.93 21.67
N LEU A 19 -17.19 -9.79 22.49
CA LEU A 19 -15.98 -10.53 22.13
C LEU A 19 -16.26 -11.52 20.99
N SER A 20 -17.39 -12.24 21.04
CA SER A 20 -17.81 -13.16 19.98
C SER A 20 -18.05 -12.43 18.66
N LEU A 21 -18.70 -11.26 18.71
CA LEU A 21 -18.90 -10.39 17.54
C LEU A 21 -17.55 -9.91 16.97
N LEU A 22 -16.58 -9.61 17.84
CA LEU A 22 -15.27 -9.11 17.43
C LEU A 22 -14.36 -10.22 16.87
N LEU A 23 -14.50 -11.46 17.36
CA LEU A 23 -13.82 -12.65 16.81
C LEU A 23 -14.43 -13.10 15.47
N SER A 24 -15.75 -12.98 15.32
CA SER A 24 -16.46 -13.32 14.09
C SER A 24 -15.79 -12.66 12.88
N PRO A 25 -15.74 -13.30 11.70
CA PRO A 25 -15.25 -12.70 10.45
C PRO A 25 -16.17 -11.57 9.94
N ALA A 26 -16.64 -10.69 10.82
CA ALA A 26 -17.44 -9.53 10.51
C ALA A 26 -16.66 -8.54 9.62
N PRO A 27 -17.37 -7.80 8.75
CA PRO A 27 -16.74 -6.88 7.81
C PRO A 27 -15.95 -5.79 8.55
N LYS A 28 -14.77 -5.47 8.00
CA LYS A 28 -13.78 -4.55 8.60
C LYS A 28 -14.36 -3.19 8.98
N ASN A 29 -15.39 -2.73 8.27
CA ASN A 29 -16.04 -1.45 8.52
C ASN A 29 -16.77 -1.41 9.88
N ILE A 30 -17.43 -2.50 10.27
CA ILE A 30 -18.13 -2.60 11.56
C ILE A 30 -17.12 -2.63 12.70
N LYS A 31 -16.07 -3.44 12.56
CA LYS A 31 -14.99 -3.54 13.57
C LYS A 31 -14.23 -2.23 13.74
N LYS A 32 -13.87 -1.56 12.64
CA LYS A 32 -13.23 -0.23 12.67
C LYS A 32 -14.15 0.82 13.28
N SER A 33 -15.45 0.79 12.99
CA SER A 33 -16.40 1.73 13.59
C SER A 33 -16.46 1.56 15.11
N ILE A 34 -16.64 0.33 15.62
CA ILE A 34 -16.63 0.01 17.05
C ILE A 34 -15.33 0.46 17.72
N LEU A 35 -14.18 0.18 17.11
CA LEU A 35 -12.89 0.61 17.63
C LEU A 35 -12.74 2.13 17.64
N ASN A 36 -13.16 2.82 16.57
CA ASN A 36 -13.10 4.28 16.51
C ASN A 36 -14.01 4.94 17.55
N PHE A 37 -15.17 4.34 17.84
CA PHE A 37 -16.06 4.79 18.93
C PHE A 37 -15.35 4.83 20.28
N THR A 38 -14.46 3.87 20.57
CA THR A 38 -13.68 3.87 21.83
C THR A 38 -12.61 4.97 21.90
N THR A 39 -12.23 5.58 20.77
CA THR A 39 -11.22 6.66 20.72
C THR A 39 -11.81 8.07 20.77
N LEU A 40 -13.13 8.21 20.66
CA LEU A 40 -13.81 9.50 20.75
C LEU A 40 -13.70 10.09 22.16
N LYS A 41 -13.39 11.39 22.25
CA LYS A 41 -13.21 12.11 23.52
C LYS A 41 -14.43 12.01 24.46
N ILE A 42 -15.62 11.84 23.89
CA ILE A 42 -16.90 11.67 24.59
C ILE A 42 -16.95 10.38 25.42
N PHE A 43 -16.15 9.37 25.08
CA PHE A 43 -16.12 8.08 25.79
C PHE A 43 -15.22 8.05 27.03
N LYS A 44 -14.38 9.06 27.25
CA LYS A 44 -13.51 9.14 28.44
C LYS A 44 -14.25 9.01 29.78
N PRO A 45 -15.37 9.74 30.04
CA PRO A 45 -16.13 9.57 31.29
C PRO A 45 -16.75 8.18 31.41
N ILE A 46 -17.25 7.61 30.30
CA ILE A 46 -17.83 6.26 30.27
C ILE A 46 -16.79 5.21 30.63
N LEU A 47 -15.56 5.34 30.10
CA LEU A 47 -14.45 4.46 30.47
C LEU A 47 -14.11 4.56 31.95
N HIS A 48 -14.18 5.75 32.54
CA HIS A 48 -13.92 5.92 33.97
C HIS A 48 -14.98 5.20 34.83
N ILE A 49 -16.25 5.32 34.48
CA ILE A 49 -17.35 4.57 35.12
C ILE A 49 -17.11 3.07 34.98
N LEU A 50 -16.72 2.60 33.79
CA LEU A 50 -16.41 1.20 33.53
C LEU A 50 -15.26 0.69 34.43
N TYR A 51 -14.21 1.48 34.62
CA TYR A 51 -13.11 1.15 35.54
C TYR A 51 -13.57 1.01 36.99
N VAL A 52 -14.46 1.90 37.45
CA VAL A 52 -15.04 1.82 38.80
C VAL A 52 -15.87 0.55 38.96
N ILE A 53 -16.66 0.19 37.95
CA ILE A 53 -17.44 -1.06 37.94
C ILE A 53 -16.51 -2.28 37.99
N TYR A 54 -15.44 -2.32 37.21
CA TYR A 54 -14.49 -3.43 37.28
C TYR A 54 -13.74 -3.49 38.60
N ALA A 55 -13.42 -2.35 39.22
CA ALA A 55 -12.85 -2.33 40.56
C ALA A 55 -13.83 -2.92 41.60
N MET A 56 -15.13 -2.63 41.46
CA MET A 56 -16.18 -3.25 42.28
C MET A 56 -16.27 -4.77 42.05
N ILE A 57 -16.23 -5.23 40.79
CA ILE A 57 -16.23 -6.67 40.46
C ILE A 57 -14.99 -7.35 41.03
N PHE A 58 -13.84 -6.69 41.00
CA PHE A 58 -12.60 -7.17 41.60
C PHE A 58 -12.69 -7.31 43.12
N LEU A 59 -13.29 -6.32 43.81
CA LEU A 59 -13.56 -6.44 45.24
C LEU A 59 -14.54 -7.59 45.56
N MET A 60 -15.58 -7.77 44.74
CA MET A 60 -16.50 -8.91 44.88
C MET A 60 -15.81 -10.26 44.65
N PHE A 61 -14.85 -10.31 43.73
CA PHE A 61 -14.04 -11.50 43.49
C PHE A 61 -13.20 -11.83 44.72
N ILE A 62 -12.51 -10.84 45.31
CA ILE A 62 -11.74 -11.02 46.55
C ILE A 62 -12.66 -11.47 47.70
N ASP A 63 -13.80 -10.83 47.89
CA ASP A 63 -14.78 -11.21 48.92
C ASP A 63 -15.27 -12.66 48.74
N SER A 64 -15.50 -13.08 47.50
CA SER A 64 -15.90 -14.45 47.19
C SER A 64 -14.77 -15.46 47.44
N VAL A 65 -13.51 -15.11 47.13
CA VAL A 65 -12.33 -15.93 47.46
C VAL A 65 -12.21 -16.14 48.96
N LEU A 66 -12.28 -15.05 49.74
CA LEU A 66 -12.15 -15.10 51.19
C LEU A 66 -13.27 -15.93 51.83
N LYS A 67 -14.50 -15.79 51.35
CA LYS A 67 -15.64 -16.60 51.81
C LYS A 67 -15.45 -18.08 51.46
N LEU A 68 -15.00 -18.40 50.26
CA LEU A 68 -14.77 -19.78 49.83
C LEU A 68 -13.67 -20.45 50.64
N THR A 69 -12.56 -19.74 50.93
CA THR A 69 -11.48 -20.29 51.77
C THR A 69 -11.93 -20.54 53.21
N ASN A 70 -12.73 -19.63 53.78
CA ASN A 70 -13.25 -19.76 55.14
C ASN A 70 -14.32 -20.87 55.25
N LEU A 71 -15.13 -21.07 54.21
CA LEU A 71 -16.10 -22.17 54.17
C LEU A 71 -15.37 -23.52 54.07
N ASN A 72 -14.34 -23.62 53.23
CA ASN A 72 -13.56 -24.84 53.05
C ASN A 72 -12.73 -25.24 54.28
N SER A 73 -12.22 -24.28 55.06
CA SER A 73 -11.48 -24.59 56.30
C SER A 73 -12.36 -25.11 57.44
N ASN A 74 -13.66 -24.81 57.42
CA ASN A 74 -14.63 -25.19 58.47
C ASN A 74 -15.36 -26.53 58.20
N LEU A 75 -14.94 -27.29 57.17
CA LEU A 75 -15.55 -28.55 56.76
C LEU A 75 -15.42 -29.79 57.69
N PRO A 76 -14.51 -29.89 58.69
CA PRO A 76 -14.37 -31.17 59.43
C PRO A 76 -15.49 -31.46 60.45
N ASN A 77 -16.44 -30.54 60.69
CA ASN A 77 -17.52 -30.74 61.67
C ASN A 77 -18.82 -31.21 61.00
N PHE A 78 -18.98 -32.54 60.95
CA PHE A 78 -20.00 -33.35 60.24
C PHE A 78 -21.50 -33.07 60.52
N LYS A 79 -21.90 -32.00 61.22
CA LYS A 79 -23.30 -31.79 61.68
C LYS A 79 -24.07 -30.63 61.01
N SER A 80 -23.43 -29.84 60.12
CA SER A 80 -24.04 -28.69 59.42
C SER A 80 -24.20 -28.87 57.90
N ILE A 81 -24.00 -30.10 57.40
CA ILE A 81 -23.79 -30.43 55.98
C ILE A 81 -24.97 -30.02 55.06
N SER A 82 -26.22 -30.06 55.54
CA SER A 82 -27.39 -29.75 54.69
C SER A 82 -27.73 -28.26 54.58
N PHE A 83 -27.38 -27.42 55.56
CA PHE A 83 -27.65 -25.96 55.49
C PHE A 83 -26.52 -25.20 54.77
N ASN A 84 -25.28 -25.66 54.86
CA ASN A 84 -24.14 -25.00 54.22
C ASN A 84 -24.04 -25.25 52.71
N HIS A 85 -24.67 -26.30 52.17
CA HIS A 85 -24.51 -26.65 50.76
C HIS A 85 -25.01 -25.55 49.80
N ASN A 86 -26.10 -24.87 50.17
CA ASN A 86 -26.64 -23.76 49.38
C ASN A 86 -25.73 -22.52 49.42
N GLU A 87 -25.14 -22.22 50.58
CA GLU A 87 -24.23 -21.07 50.72
C GLU A 87 -22.90 -21.30 50.02
N ILE A 88 -22.37 -22.52 50.08
CA ILE A 88 -21.18 -22.94 49.33
C ILE A 88 -21.46 -22.81 47.83
N TYR A 89 -22.57 -23.38 47.34
CA TYR A 89 -22.95 -23.29 45.93
C TYR A 89 -23.09 -21.85 45.44
N HIS A 90 -23.71 -20.97 46.24
CA HIS A 90 -23.85 -19.55 45.90
C HIS A 90 -22.51 -18.82 45.90
N THR A 91 -21.60 -19.15 46.82
CA THR A 91 -20.28 -18.54 46.91
C THR A 91 -19.37 -19.00 45.75
N GLU A 92 -19.35 -20.29 45.45
CA GLU A 92 -18.63 -20.85 44.30
C GLU A 92 -19.10 -20.23 42.98
N ARG A 93 -20.42 -20.16 42.77
CA ARG A 93 -20.99 -19.53 41.57
C ARG A 93 -20.58 -18.07 41.44
N ASN A 94 -20.66 -17.29 42.53
CA ASN A 94 -20.29 -15.87 42.51
C ASN A 94 -18.79 -15.67 42.27
N PHE A 95 -17.95 -16.56 42.82
CA PHE A 95 -16.51 -16.60 42.56
C PHE A 95 -16.23 -16.82 41.06
N TYR A 96 -16.82 -17.85 40.45
CA TYR A 96 -16.64 -18.10 39.01
C TYR A 96 -17.19 -16.95 38.17
N LEU A 97 -18.37 -16.43 38.49
CA LEU A 97 -19.00 -15.36 37.73
C LEU A 97 -18.15 -14.07 37.70
N SER A 98 -17.65 -13.65 38.87
CA SER A 98 -16.80 -12.46 38.99
C SER A 98 -15.41 -12.70 38.38
N GLY A 99 -14.83 -13.88 38.58
CA GLY A 99 -13.54 -14.26 38.00
C GLY A 99 -13.56 -14.30 36.47
N PHE A 100 -14.59 -14.92 35.87
CA PHE A 100 -14.74 -14.95 34.41
C PHE A 100 -14.94 -13.57 33.81
N SER A 101 -15.74 -12.68 34.45
CA SER A 101 -15.92 -11.32 33.94
C SER A 101 -14.61 -10.53 33.94
N LEU A 102 -13.82 -10.61 35.02
CA LEU A 102 -12.50 -9.97 35.08
C LEU A 102 -11.53 -10.53 34.03
N TYR A 103 -11.53 -11.85 33.86
CA TYR A 103 -10.69 -12.52 32.87
C TYR A 103 -11.03 -12.06 31.44
N ILE A 104 -12.32 -12.03 31.10
CA ILE A 104 -12.77 -11.58 29.79
C ILE A 104 -12.49 -10.09 29.59
N ALA A 105 -12.63 -9.25 30.62
CA ALA A 105 -12.28 -7.84 30.54
C ALA A 105 -10.80 -7.62 30.18
N ILE A 106 -9.90 -8.45 30.74
CA ILE A 106 -8.47 -8.43 30.41
C ILE A 106 -8.25 -8.86 28.95
N ILE A 107 -8.83 -9.98 28.53
CA ILE A 107 -8.74 -10.47 27.15
C ILE A 107 -9.24 -9.39 26.18
N PHE A 108 -10.41 -8.81 26.46
CA PHE A 108 -11.02 -7.79 25.63
C PHE A 108 -10.10 -6.58 25.44
N LYS A 109 -9.45 -6.13 26.52
CA LYS A 109 -8.47 -5.03 26.47
C LYS A 109 -7.24 -5.37 25.63
N ILE A 110 -6.65 -6.54 25.83
CA ILE A 110 -5.46 -6.98 25.08
C ILE A 110 -5.81 -7.17 23.61
N PHE A 111 -6.88 -7.90 23.33
CA PHE A 111 -7.36 -8.19 22.00
C PHE A 111 -7.73 -6.91 21.25
N GLY A 112 -8.45 -5.97 21.89
CA GLY A 112 -8.79 -4.69 21.30
C GLY A 112 -7.55 -3.89 20.87
N ARG A 113 -6.49 -3.86 21.68
CA ARG A 113 -5.22 -3.19 21.33
C ARG A 113 -4.54 -3.84 20.13
N ILE A 114 -4.43 -5.17 20.13
CA ILE A 114 -3.82 -5.93 19.02
C ILE A 114 -4.59 -5.65 17.73
N LEU A 115 -5.92 -5.65 17.80
CA LEU A 115 -6.79 -5.44 16.65
C LEU A 115 -6.67 -4.00 16.09
N ILE A 116 -6.55 -2.99 16.96
CA ILE A 116 -6.24 -1.61 16.56
C ILE A 116 -4.90 -1.55 15.82
N ASN A 117 -3.84 -2.16 16.37
CA ASN A 117 -2.51 -2.15 15.77
C ASN A 117 -2.51 -2.84 14.41
N LEU A 118 -3.15 -4.00 14.31
CA LEU A 118 -3.29 -4.74 13.06
C LEU A 118 -4.00 -3.91 11.99
N TYR A 119 -5.04 -3.15 12.34
CA TYR A 119 -5.70 -2.26 11.37
C TYR A 119 -4.83 -1.08 10.94
N LYS A 120 -4.05 -0.49 11.85
CA LYS A 120 -3.11 0.57 11.49
C LYS A 120 -2.04 0.06 10.51
N GLU A 121 -1.52 -1.13 10.74
CA GLU A 121 -0.55 -1.75 9.83
C GLU A 121 -1.17 -2.08 8.47
N GLN A 122 -2.40 -2.62 8.45
CA GLN A 122 -3.12 -2.86 7.19
C GLN A 122 -3.35 -1.56 6.40
N ASP A 123 -3.71 -0.47 7.08
CA ASP A 123 -3.92 0.83 6.45
C ASP A 123 -2.60 1.42 5.92
N ALA A 124 -1.49 1.24 6.65
CA ALA A 124 -0.16 1.63 6.20
C ALA A 124 0.27 0.84 4.95
N ILE A 125 0.07 -0.49 4.94
CA ILE A 125 0.35 -1.34 3.77
C ILE A 125 -0.52 -0.93 2.58
N HIS A 126 -1.80 -0.66 2.80
CA HIS A 126 -2.70 -0.22 1.74
C HIS A 126 -2.27 1.14 1.16
N PHE A 127 -1.85 2.07 2.01
CA PHE A 127 -1.31 3.36 1.58
C PHE A 127 -0.01 3.20 0.79
N LEU A 128 0.93 2.38 1.28
CA LEU A 128 2.17 2.07 0.57
C LEU A 128 1.89 1.41 -0.78
N LYS A 129 0.96 0.45 -0.85
CA LYS A 129 0.57 -0.19 -2.10
C LYS A 129 -0.06 0.80 -3.08
N LYS A 130 -0.89 1.73 -2.60
CA LYS A 130 -1.46 2.80 -3.44
C LYS A 130 -0.38 3.73 -3.98
N GLN A 131 0.60 4.11 -3.16
CA GLN A 131 1.75 4.91 -3.59
C GLN A 131 2.62 4.17 -4.61
N LEU A 132 2.89 2.88 -4.38
CA LEU A 132 3.63 2.04 -5.32
C LEU A 132 2.90 1.91 -6.66
N ASN A 133 1.59 1.67 -6.65
CA ASN A 133 0.81 1.61 -7.88
C ASN A 133 0.85 2.93 -8.65
N ASN A 134 0.71 4.07 -7.95
CA ASN A 134 0.82 5.38 -8.57
C ASN A 134 2.24 5.64 -9.13
N GLY A 135 3.28 5.21 -8.40
CA GLY A 135 4.67 5.28 -8.85
C GLY A 135 4.95 4.37 -10.04
N GLN A 136 4.37 3.17 -10.07
CA GLN A 136 4.50 2.22 -11.17
C GLN A 136 3.82 2.74 -12.43
N SER A 137 2.63 3.36 -12.32
CA SER A 137 1.99 4.03 -13.45
C SER A 137 2.84 5.17 -14.00
N PHE A 138 3.47 5.96 -13.11
CA PHE A 138 4.37 7.04 -13.53
C PHE A 138 5.62 6.50 -14.24
N VAL A 139 6.25 5.46 -13.67
CA VAL A 139 7.42 4.80 -14.27
C VAL A 139 7.06 4.18 -15.63
N SER A 140 5.90 3.53 -15.77
CA SER A 140 5.48 2.99 -17.06
C SER A 140 5.25 4.08 -18.12
N THR A 141 4.69 5.23 -17.75
CA THR A 141 4.52 6.35 -18.67
C THR A 141 5.87 6.91 -19.13
N VAL A 142 6.81 7.10 -18.19
CA VAL A 142 8.15 7.61 -18.51
C VAL A 142 8.93 6.63 -19.39
N ILE A 143 8.83 5.31 -19.15
CA ILE A 143 9.48 4.30 -19.99
C ILE A 143 8.90 4.32 -21.41
N ASN A 144 7.59 4.42 -21.57
CA ASN A 144 6.95 4.48 -22.88
C ASN A 144 7.35 5.76 -23.64
N GLU A 145 7.31 6.93 -22.98
CA GLU A 145 7.77 8.19 -23.58
C GLU A 145 9.26 8.16 -23.95
N SER A 146 10.10 7.47 -23.17
CA SER A 146 11.51 7.29 -23.48
C SER A 146 11.72 6.39 -24.69
N GLY A 147 10.93 5.32 -24.82
CA GLY A 147 10.97 4.41 -25.97
C GLY A 147 10.56 5.09 -27.27
N ASP A 148 9.52 5.93 -27.24
CA ASP A 148 9.08 6.70 -28.41
C ASP A 148 10.15 7.71 -28.86
N LYS A 149 10.79 8.40 -27.92
CA LYS A 149 11.90 9.32 -28.22
C LYS A 149 13.12 8.58 -28.79
N GLU A 150 13.40 7.37 -28.34
CA GLU A 150 14.53 6.59 -28.85
C GLU A 150 14.28 6.12 -30.30
N ASN A 151 13.03 5.78 -30.64
CA ASN A 151 12.62 5.50 -32.02
C ASN A 151 12.76 6.74 -32.91
N GLU A 152 12.27 7.90 -32.46
CA GLU A 152 12.36 9.17 -33.20
C GLU A 152 13.83 9.59 -33.43
N ILE A 153 14.70 9.43 -32.43
CA ILE A 153 16.14 9.66 -32.56
C ILE A 153 16.74 8.73 -33.62
N ASN A 154 16.31 7.48 -33.68
CA ASN A 154 16.84 6.51 -34.64
C ASN A 154 16.40 6.84 -36.08
N ASP A 155 15.13 7.24 -36.26
CA ASP A 155 14.60 7.68 -37.55
C ASP A 155 15.28 8.96 -38.05
N LEU A 156 15.45 9.96 -37.19
CA LEU A 156 16.20 11.19 -37.50
C LEU A 156 17.66 10.88 -37.88
N LYS A 157 18.32 9.93 -37.19
CA LYS A 157 19.68 9.49 -37.55
C LYS A 157 19.71 8.83 -38.94
N GLN A 158 18.71 8.03 -39.29
CA GLN A 158 18.62 7.44 -40.62
C GLN A 158 18.39 8.51 -41.69
N GLU A 159 17.54 9.50 -41.43
CA GLU A 159 17.28 10.60 -42.34
C GLU A 159 18.52 11.47 -42.57
N ILE A 160 19.26 11.82 -41.50
CA ILE A 160 20.55 12.51 -41.59
C ILE A 160 21.54 11.68 -42.44
N LYS A 161 21.58 10.37 -42.26
CA LYS A 161 22.46 9.49 -43.05
C LYS A 161 22.07 9.47 -44.53
N LYS A 162 20.77 9.51 -44.85
CA LYS A 162 20.28 9.62 -46.23
C LYS A 162 20.65 10.99 -46.83
N LEU A 163 20.41 12.08 -46.11
CA LEU A 163 20.77 13.43 -46.55
C LEU A 163 22.28 13.56 -46.80
N ASN A 164 23.12 13.04 -45.91
CA ASN A 164 24.58 13.08 -46.09
C ASN A 164 25.02 12.35 -47.36
N LYS A 165 24.43 11.19 -47.68
CA LYS A 165 24.72 10.48 -48.94
C LYS A 165 24.31 11.30 -50.17
N VAL A 166 23.18 12.01 -50.09
CA VAL A 166 22.72 12.88 -51.18
C VAL A 166 23.69 14.05 -51.38
N VAL A 167 24.14 14.68 -50.29
CA VAL A 167 25.15 15.76 -50.32
C VAL A 167 26.47 15.26 -50.93
N GLU A 168 26.95 14.08 -50.53
CA GLU A 168 28.13 13.47 -51.15
C GLU A 168 27.93 13.23 -52.66
N GLY A 169 26.74 12.76 -53.06
CA GLY A 169 26.37 12.62 -54.47
C GLY A 169 26.43 13.94 -55.23
N TYR A 170 25.90 15.03 -54.66
CA TYR A 170 25.98 16.36 -55.26
C TYR A 170 27.43 16.84 -55.42
N LEU A 171 28.30 16.61 -54.43
CA LEU A 171 29.72 16.96 -54.52
C LEU A 171 30.42 16.23 -55.68
N VAL A 172 30.09 14.95 -55.89
CA VAL A 172 30.62 14.18 -57.03
C VAL A 172 30.12 14.77 -58.36
N VAL A 173 28.84 15.12 -58.46
CA VAL A 173 28.28 15.73 -59.68
C VAL A 173 28.92 17.08 -59.97
N ILE A 174 29.13 17.92 -58.95
CA ILE A 174 29.83 19.21 -59.10
C ILE A 174 31.23 18.97 -59.66
N LYS A 175 31.98 18.01 -59.11
CA LYS A 175 33.32 17.67 -59.59
C LYS A 175 33.31 17.14 -61.03
N GLN A 176 32.31 16.34 -61.40
CA GLN A 176 32.12 15.89 -62.78
C GLN A 176 31.81 17.05 -63.72
N TYR A 177 30.98 18.00 -63.29
CA TYR A 177 30.64 19.19 -64.06
C TYR A 177 31.86 20.08 -64.30
N GLU A 178 32.70 20.28 -63.29
CA GLU A 178 33.98 21.00 -63.42
C GLU A 178 34.92 20.33 -64.41
N ASN A 179 35.11 19.00 -64.30
CA ASN A 179 35.94 18.24 -65.24
C ASN A 179 35.40 18.32 -66.69
N ASN A 180 34.08 18.17 -66.88
CA ASN A 180 33.47 18.29 -68.20
C ASN A 180 33.63 19.70 -68.78
N LYS A 181 33.45 20.75 -67.97
CA LYS A 181 33.67 22.13 -68.40
C LYS A 181 35.09 22.32 -68.93
N ASP A 182 36.09 21.79 -68.23
CA ASP A 182 37.50 21.90 -68.65
C ASP A 182 37.80 21.11 -69.94
N GLU A 183 37.20 19.92 -70.11
CA GLU A 183 37.23 19.16 -71.38
C GLU A 183 36.61 19.95 -72.54
N TYR A 184 35.43 20.54 -72.34
CA TYR A 184 34.77 21.39 -73.34
C TYR A 184 35.63 22.57 -73.75
N LEU A 185 36.27 23.25 -72.79
CA LEU A 185 37.19 24.36 -73.06
C LEU A 185 38.40 23.90 -73.88
N ARG A 186 39.00 22.75 -73.53
CA ARG A 186 40.10 22.15 -74.33
C ARG A 186 39.69 21.80 -75.75
N LEU A 187 38.48 21.26 -75.93
CA LEU A 187 37.96 20.89 -77.24
C LEU A 187 37.68 22.14 -78.09
N LEU A 188 37.15 23.19 -77.47
CA LEU A 188 36.95 24.50 -78.09
C LEU A 188 38.28 25.09 -78.56
N ASP A 189 39.32 25.05 -77.72
CA ASP A 189 40.67 25.51 -78.10
C ASP A 189 41.22 24.71 -79.29
N LYS A 190 41.07 23.37 -79.28
CA LYS A 190 41.48 22.52 -80.41
C LYS A 190 40.70 22.86 -81.68
N TYR A 191 39.39 23.08 -81.59
CA TYR A 191 38.55 23.46 -82.71
C TYR A 191 38.99 24.83 -83.27
N ASN A 192 39.23 25.81 -82.41
CA ASN A 192 39.74 27.12 -82.80
C ASN A 192 41.09 27.01 -83.52
N GLN A 193 42.03 26.23 -82.99
CA GLN A 193 43.33 25.97 -83.63
C GLN A 193 43.20 25.29 -85.00
N LEU A 194 42.31 24.30 -85.14
CA LEU A 194 42.04 23.63 -86.40
C LEU A 194 41.38 24.56 -87.43
N SER A 195 40.43 25.37 -86.99
CA SER A 195 39.76 26.36 -87.84
C SER A 195 40.75 27.40 -88.36
N GLU A 196 41.70 27.84 -87.54
CA GLU A 196 42.79 28.71 -87.97
C GLU A 196 43.71 28.03 -88.99
N ARG A 197 44.08 26.75 -88.76
CA ARG A 197 44.90 26.00 -89.72
C ARG A 197 44.19 25.84 -91.06
N MET A 198 42.94 25.42 -91.06
CA MET A 198 42.10 25.32 -92.25
C MET A 198 42.04 26.66 -92.99
N ARG A 199 41.81 27.77 -92.28
CA ARG A 199 41.75 29.12 -92.87
C ARG A 199 43.09 29.57 -93.46
N ARG A 200 44.22 29.15 -92.89
CA ARG A 200 45.57 29.38 -93.45
C ARG A 200 45.83 28.51 -94.68
N GLU A 201 45.33 27.27 -94.70
CA GLU A 201 45.43 26.36 -95.85
C GLU A 201 44.55 26.80 -97.01
N THR A 202 43.33 27.28 -96.76
CA THR A 202 42.46 27.82 -97.84
C THR A 202 43.08 29.06 -98.49
N LYS A 203 43.82 29.87 -97.71
CA LYS A 203 44.54 31.06 -98.20
C LYS A 203 45.76 30.70 -99.06
N LYS A 204 46.32 29.49 -98.91
CA LYS A 204 47.44 28.96 -99.72
C LYS A 204 47.00 28.32 -101.03
N ILE A 205 45.72 27.96 -101.17
CA ILE A 205 45.15 27.37 -102.38
C ILE A 205 44.61 28.45 -103.34
N SER A 206 44.53 29.71 -102.88
CA SER A 206 44.07 30.87 -103.65
C SER A 206 45.19 31.79 -104.17
N GLU A 207 46.45 31.35 -104.11
CA GLU A 207 47.63 31.96 -104.75
C GLU A 207 48.20 30.97 -105.77
#